data_AF-A0A4Q4VBE9-F1
#
_entry.id   AF-A0A4Q4VBE9-F1
#
_cell.length_a   1.000
_cell.length_b   1.000
_cell.length_c   1.000
_cell.angle_alpha   90.00
_cell.angle_beta   90.00
_cell.angle_gamma   90.00
#
_symmetry.space_group_name_H-M   'P 1'
#
loop_
_entity.id
_entity.type
_entity.pdbx_description
1 polymer ?
#
loop_
_entity_poly.entity_id
_entity_poly.type
_entity_poly.pdbx_seq_one_letter_code
_entity_poly.pdbx_strand_id
1 'polypeptide(L)'
;MPRLLTVTHPWSWVVHVIRSAIKGKTQVVTTSYVSPAIKELNGAAKEAGITVLNEVGVDPGVDHLYAIKVIREVHEKGGKVIDGYSFLAYPNRNSVPFREFYQIPEAQTIIRGSLRYDGNPQLVKALIDIGWLDVEAKDWLSPGITWAQIQQRTTSASSSSERDLLETITSTMELLGDPSGYSAMSKHPAIAKPGVVAPYTSEMCDALREKVEAEGIKLVERVISRERPSLLSQASAERRPK
;
A
#
# COMPACT_ATOMS: atom_id res chain seq x y z
N MET A 1 -13.25 15.09 36.16
CA MET A 1 -12.51 14.10 35.34
C MET A 1 -12.58 14.56 33.88
N PRO A 2 -11.47 14.55 33.11
CA PRO A 2 -11.55 14.79 31.67
C PRO A 2 -12.39 13.68 31.03
N ARG A 3 -13.41 14.08 30.26
CA ARG A 3 -14.27 13.14 29.52
C ARG A 3 -13.65 12.90 28.15
N LEU A 4 -13.59 11.64 27.73
CA LEU A 4 -13.09 11.20 26.43
C LEU A 4 -14.17 10.38 25.72
N LEU A 5 -14.39 10.66 24.44
CA LEU A 5 -15.26 9.88 23.56
C LEU A 5 -14.41 9.18 22.50
N THR A 6 -14.47 7.86 22.46
CA THR A 6 -13.92 7.04 21.38
C THR A 6 -15.01 6.75 20.35
N VAL A 7 -14.75 7.07 19.08
CA VAL A 7 -15.73 6.91 17.99
C VAL A 7 -15.23 5.89 16.97
N THR A 8 -15.93 4.76 16.89
CA THR A 8 -15.70 3.67 15.91
C THR A 8 -16.90 3.45 14.97
N HIS A 9 -17.89 4.36 15.01
CA HIS A 9 -19.11 4.32 14.21
C HIS A 9 -18.88 4.82 12.77
N PRO A 10 -19.82 4.59 11.83
CA PRO A 10 -19.67 5.03 10.44
C PRO A 10 -19.29 6.51 10.32
N TRP A 11 -18.39 6.81 9.39
CA TRP A 11 -17.80 8.14 9.18
C TRP A 11 -18.82 9.29 9.12
N SER A 12 -20.03 9.04 8.59
CA SER A 12 -21.12 10.02 8.53
C SER A 12 -21.55 10.58 9.89
N TRP A 13 -21.37 9.82 10.98
CA TRP A 13 -21.78 10.22 12.32
C TRP A 13 -20.69 10.98 13.09
N VAL A 14 -19.43 10.85 12.68
CA VAL A 14 -18.27 11.42 13.39
C VAL A 14 -18.40 12.94 13.56
N VAL A 15 -18.88 13.65 12.53
CA VAL A 15 -19.13 15.10 12.58
C VAL A 15 -20.14 15.47 13.66
N HIS A 16 -21.22 14.69 13.80
CA HIS A 16 -22.25 14.93 14.81
C HIS A 16 -21.73 14.69 16.23
N VAL A 17 -20.91 13.65 16.41
CA VAL A 17 -20.26 13.36 17.70
C VAL A 17 -19.30 14.48 18.08
N ILE A 18 -18.48 14.97 17.15
CA ILE A 18 -17.55 16.08 17.42
C ILE A 18 -18.33 17.34 17.79
N ARG A 19 -19.40 17.68 17.06
CA ARG A 19 -20.26 18.82 17.42
C ARG A 19 -20.86 18.71 18.82
N SER A 20 -21.29 17.50 19.21
CA SER A 20 -21.76 17.23 20.58
C SER A 20 -20.63 17.39 21.60
N ALA A 21 -19.46 16.86 21.30
CA ALA A 21 -18.28 16.91 22.16
C ALA A 21 -17.77 18.34 22.38
N ILE A 22 -17.82 19.20 21.36
CA ILE A 22 -17.53 20.64 21.46
C ILE A 22 -18.47 21.29 22.48
N LYS A 23 -19.78 21.07 22.36
CA LYS A 23 -20.78 21.59 23.33
C LYS A 23 -20.52 21.08 24.75
N GLY A 24 -20.16 19.80 24.85
CA GLY A 24 -19.87 19.13 26.12
C GLY A 24 -18.45 19.30 26.65
N LYS A 25 -17.59 20.10 25.99
CA LYS A 25 -16.15 20.27 26.29
C LYS A 25 -15.45 18.93 26.57
N THR A 26 -15.73 17.95 25.72
CA THR A 26 -15.28 16.56 25.86
C THR A 26 -14.25 16.26 24.77
N GLN A 27 -13.16 15.60 25.15
CA GLN A 27 -12.10 15.17 24.23
C GLN A 27 -12.63 14.08 23.30
N VAL A 28 -12.13 14.00 22.06
CA VAL A 28 -12.58 12.99 21.09
C VAL A 28 -11.38 12.27 20.49
N VAL A 29 -11.48 10.94 20.37
CA VAL A 29 -10.54 10.10 19.63
C VAL A 29 -11.31 9.29 18.59
N THR A 30 -10.81 9.24 17.35
CA THR A 30 -11.44 8.52 16.23
C THR A 30 -10.39 7.81 15.39
N THR A 31 -10.77 6.70 14.78
CA THR A 31 -9.94 5.98 13.78
C THR A 31 -10.26 6.41 12.34
N SER A 32 -11.00 7.51 12.16
CA SER A 32 -11.45 7.98 10.84
C SER A 32 -10.57 9.11 10.31
N TYR A 33 -10.52 9.24 8.98
CA TYR A 33 -9.89 10.38 8.29
C TYR A 33 -10.47 11.72 8.72
N VAL A 34 -9.62 12.75 8.70
CA VAL A 34 -10.02 14.15 8.79
C VAL A 34 -10.68 14.58 7.48
N SER A 35 -12.00 14.45 7.41
CA SER A 35 -12.77 14.96 6.27
C SER A 35 -12.84 16.49 6.23
N PRO A 36 -13.22 17.11 5.09
CA PRO A 36 -13.45 18.56 5.01
C PRO A 36 -14.39 19.07 6.11
N ALA A 37 -15.50 18.35 6.35
CA ALA A 37 -16.47 18.68 7.39
C ALA A 37 -15.90 18.59 8.82
N ILE A 38 -14.97 17.66 9.09
CA ILE A 38 -14.26 17.58 10.38
C ILE A 38 -13.26 18.72 10.49
N LYS A 39 -12.52 19.02 9.40
CA LYS A 39 -11.53 20.10 9.33
C LYS A 39 -12.14 21.47 9.63
N GLU A 40 -13.36 21.72 9.17
CA GLU A 40 -14.12 22.94 9.46
C GLU A 40 -14.38 23.14 10.96
N LEU A 41 -14.44 22.06 11.75
CA LEU A 41 -14.68 22.13 13.20
C LEU A 41 -13.44 22.51 14.01
N ASN A 42 -12.26 22.65 13.38
CA ASN A 42 -11.00 22.95 14.07
C ASN A 42 -11.06 24.25 14.90
N GLY A 43 -11.66 25.31 14.37
CA GLY A 43 -11.81 26.58 15.10
C GLY A 43 -12.64 26.41 16.36
N ALA A 44 -13.83 25.81 16.23
CA ALA A 44 -14.72 25.54 17.35
C ALA A 44 -14.12 24.58 18.40
N ALA A 45 -13.34 23.58 17.96
CA ALA A 45 -12.63 22.68 18.87
C ALA A 45 -11.55 23.41 19.69
N LYS A 46 -10.80 24.32 19.04
CA LYS A 46 -9.81 25.18 19.72
C LYS A 46 -10.45 26.10 20.75
N GLU A 47 -11.52 26.78 20.37
CA GLU A 47 -12.27 27.68 21.27
C GLU A 47 -12.86 26.93 22.47
N ALA A 48 -13.36 25.71 22.25
CA ALA A 48 -13.86 24.86 23.33
C ALA A 48 -12.75 24.26 24.21
N GLY A 49 -11.47 24.42 23.83
CA GLY A 49 -10.32 23.85 24.53
C GLY A 49 -10.26 22.33 24.46
N ILE A 50 -10.84 21.71 23.43
CA ILE A 50 -10.83 20.25 23.24
C ILE A 50 -9.89 19.84 22.11
N THR A 51 -9.30 18.69 22.26
CA THR A 51 -8.57 17.93 21.24
C THR A 51 -9.52 16.91 20.62
N VAL A 52 -9.52 16.89 19.29
CA VAL A 52 -10.17 15.88 18.48
C VAL A 52 -9.05 15.15 17.73
N LEU A 53 -8.63 14.00 18.25
CA LEU A 53 -7.57 13.17 17.67
C LEU A 53 -8.20 12.20 16.65
N ASN A 54 -7.82 12.36 15.40
CA ASN A 54 -8.24 11.55 14.27
C ASN A 54 -7.12 10.62 13.81
N GLU A 55 -7.44 9.70 12.89
CA GLU A 55 -6.43 8.91 12.18
C GLU A 55 -5.49 8.14 13.12
N VAL A 56 -6.07 7.49 14.14
CA VAL A 56 -5.36 6.61 15.08
C VAL A 56 -5.90 5.18 15.04
N GLY A 57 -6.14 4.66 13.84
CA GLY A 57 -6.46 3.25 13.56
C GLY A 57 -5.25 2.46 13.04
N VAL A 58 -5.49 1.56 12.08
CA VAL A 58 -4.44 0.83 11.35
C VAL A 58 -4.04 1.62 10.09
N ASP A 59 -5.04 1.89 9.25
CA ASP A 59 -5.00 2.80 8.10
C ASP A 59 -6.36 3.54 8.05
N PRO A 60 -6.42 4.84 8.37
CA PRO A 60 -5.30 5.72 8.76
C PRO A 60 -4.93 5.59 10.25
N GLY A 61 -3.64 5.55 10.57
CA GLY A 61 -3.05 5.45 11.90
C GLY A 61 -1.63 4.90 11.93
N VAL A 62 -1.49 3.58 12.12
CA VAL A 62 -0.18 2.91 12.18
C VAL A 62 0.65 3.17 10.92
N ASP A 63 0.01 3.27 9.76
CA ASP A 63 0.66 3.67 8.50
C ASP A 63 1.39 5.02 8.64
N HIS A 64 0.76 6.05 9.23
CA HIS A 64 1.40 7.35 9.45
C HIS A 64 2.61 7.26 10.38
N LEU A 65 2.51 6.48 11.46
CA LEU A 65 3.57 6.37 12.46
C LEU A 65 4.88 5.89 11.86
N TYR A 66 4.81 4.88 11.00
CA TYR A 66 5.98 4.28 10.36
C TYR A 66 6.38 4.98 9.06
N ALA A 67 5.42 5.50 8.28
CA ALA A 67 5.74 6.30 7.11
C ALA A 67 6.56 7.54 7.51
N ILE A 68 6.11 8.29 8.52
CA ILE A 68 6.80 9.50 8.98
C ILE A 68 8.17 9.15 9.59
N LYS A 69 8.28 8.04 10.32
CA LYS A 69 9.57 7.54 10.82
C LYS A 69 10.55 7.29 9.67
N VAL A 70 10.16 6.48 8.68
CA VAL A 70 11.01 6.09 7.56
C VAL A 70 11.36 7.30 6.69
N ILE A 71 10.39 8.15 6.36
CA ILE A 71 10.61 9.38 5.59
C ILE A 71 11.63 10.28 6.29
N ARG A 72 11.46 10.49 7.61
CA ARG A 72 12.41 11.26 8.42
C ARG A 72 13.81 10.65 8.36
N GLU A 73 13.95 9.35 8.62
CA GLU A 73 15.25 8.67 8.62
C GLU A 73 15.93 8.71 7.25
N VAL A 74 15.16 8.63 6.16
CA VAL A 74 15.66 8.80 4.79
C VAL A 74 16.21 10.22 4.62
N HIS A 75 15.46 11.25 5.00
CA HIS A 75 15.91 12.64 4.90
C HIS A 75 17.13 12.96 5.79
N GLU A 76 17.16 12.45 7.02
CA GLU A 76 18.30 12.61 7.95
C GLU A 76 19.59 11.99 7.41
N LYS A 77 19.47 10.90 6.63
CA LYS A 77 20.58 10.26 5.92
C LYS A 77 20.88 10.92 4.57
N GLY A 78 20.25 12.06 4.24
CA GLY A 78 20.42 12.76 2.97
C GLY A 78 19.76 12.08 1.76
N GLY A 79 18.93 11.06 2.00
CA GLY A 79 18.15 10.37 0.97
C GLY A 79 16.91 11.14 0.56
N LYS A 80 16.24 10.66 -0.50
CA LYS A 80 14.97 11.23 -1.01
C LYS A 80 13.92 10.13 -1.09
N VAL A 81 12.71 10.44 -0.63
CA VAL A 81 11.53 9.61 -0.84
C VAL A 81 11.07 9.79 -2.29
N ILE A 82 10.80 8.69 -2.97
CA ILE A 82 10.32 8.64 -4.36
C ILE A 82 8.90 8.05 -4.36
N ASP A 83 8.07 8.35 -5.36
CA ASP A 83 6.66 7.92 -5.41
C ASP A 83 6.48 6.39 -5.32
N GLY A 84 5.48 5.95 -4.54
CA GLY A 84 5.09 4.55 -4.31
C GLY A 84 4.10 3.97 -5.34
N TYR A 85 3.84 2.65 -5.25
CA TYR A 85 3.31 1.74 -6.31
C TYR A 85 2.22 2.27 -7.27
N SER A 86 2.45 2.03 -8.57
CA SER A 86 1.54 2.29 -9.69
C SER A 86 0.59 1.09 -9.91
N PHE A 87 -0.73 1.32 -9.90
CA PHE A 87 -1.76 0.32 -10.21
C PHE A 87 -2.39 0.60 -11.58
N LEU A 88 -2.61 -0.47 -12.36
CA LEU A 88 -3.29 -0.43 -13.65
C LEU A 88 -4.64 -1.18 -13.55
N ALA A 89 -5.68 -0.63 -14.19
CA ALA A 89 -7.01 -1.23 -14.26
C ALA A 89 -7.41 -1.51 -15.71
N TYR A 90 -8.01 -2.66 -15.97
CA TYR A 90 -8.61 -2.97 -17.28
C TYR A 90 -10.01 -3.57 -17.13
N PRO A 91 -10.95 -3.28 -18.06
CA PRO A 91 -12.30 -3.84 -18.04
C PRO A 91 -12.29 -5.36 -18.09
N ASN A 92 -13.24 -5.98 -17.40
CA ASN A 92 -13.34 -7.42 -17.24
C ASN A 92 -14.64 -7.94 -17.85
N ARG A 93 -14.52 -8.73 -18.92
CA ARG A 93 -15.64 -9.39 -19.63
C ARG A 93 -16.76 -8.41 -19.99
N ASN A 94 -18.02 -8.86 -19.92
CA ASN A 94 -19.19 -8.06 -20.28
C ASN A 94 -19.84 -7.44 -19.03
N SER A 95 -19.86 -6.11 -18.98
CA SER A 95 -20.48 -5.33 -17.89
C SER A 95 -21.92 -4.90 -18.20
N VAL A 96 -22.42 -5.08 -19.42
CA VAL A 96 -23.75 -4.61 -19.87
C VAL A 96 -24.91 -5.25 -19.09
N PRO A 97 -24.94 -6.57 -18.81
CA PRO A 97 -26.08 -7.21 -18.12
C PRO A 97 -26.30 -6.72 -16.69
N PHE A 98 -25.28 -6.12 -16.07
CA PHE A 98 -25.34 -5.68 -14.68
C PHE A 98 -26.29 -4.51 -14.46
N ARG A 99 -26.68 -3.77 -15.51
CA ARG A 99 -27.73 -2.76 -15.40
C ARG A 99 -29.06 -3.37 -14.97
N GLU A 100 -29.42 -4.49 -15.58
CA GLU A 100 -30.64 -5.24 -15.26
C GLU A 100 -30.48 -6.04 -13.98
N PHE A 101 -29.35 -6.75 -13.81
CA PHE A 101 -29.14 -7.57 -12.62
C PHE A 101 -29.18 -6.77 -11.32
N TYR A 102 -28.67 -5.54 -11.36
CA TYR A 102 -28.65 -4.64 -10.21
C TYR A 102 -29.82 -3.67 -10.18
N GLN A 103 -30.74 -3.74 -11.16
CA GLN A 103 -31.91 -2.87 -11.24
C GLN A 103 -31.55 -1.38 -11.16
N ILE A 104 -30.49 -0.99 -11.87
CA ILE A 104 -29.95 0.38 -11.93
C ILE A 104 -30.15 1.01 -13.32
N PRO A 105 -31.39 1.11 -13.85
CA PRO A 105 -31.65 1.60 -15.19
C PRO A 105 -31.12 3.02 -15.44
N GLU A 106 -30.97 3.83 -14.39
CA GLU A 106 -30.43 5.18 -14.40
C GLU A 106 -28.91 5.23 -14.57
N ALA A 107 -28.20 4.14 -14.30
CA ALA A 107 -26.74 4.12 -14.35
C ALA A 107 -26.24 4.28 -15.79
N GLN A 108 -25.71 5.46 -16.12
CA GLN A 108 -25.21 5.79 -17.46
C GLN A 108 -23.93 5.01 -17.82
N THR A 109 -23.09 4.70 -16.83
CA THR A 109 -21.83 3.97 -17.01
C THR A 109 -21.74 2.81 -16.03
N ILE A 110 -21.43 1.61 -16.53
CA ILE A 110 -21.21 0.42 -15.71
C ILE A 110 -19.96 -0.29 -16.24
N ILE A 111 -18.90 -0.32 -15.43
CA ILE A 111 -17.63 -0.97 -15.76
C ILE A 111 -17.26 -1.88 -14.60
N ARG A 112 -17.06 -3.16 -14.90
CA ARG A 112 -16.34 -4.09 -14.03
C ARG A 112 -14.93 -4.26 -14.57
N GLY A 113 -13.93 -4.26 -13.70
CA GLY A 113 -12.53 -4.35 -14.08
C GLY A 113 -11.70 -5.18 -13.10
N SER A 114 -10.44 -5.44 -13.47
CA SER A 114 -9.43 -6.05 -12.60
C SER A 114 -8.29 -5.06 -12.35
N LEU A 115 -7.77 -5.03 -11.12
CA LEU A 115 -6.60 -4.25 -10.75
C LEU A 115 -5.33 -5.10 -10.80
N ARG A 116 -4.22 -4.50 -11.23
CA ARG A 116 -2.88 -5.12 -11.24
C ARG A 116 -1.81 -4.09 -10.89
N TYR A 117 -0.66 -4.57 -10.42
CA TYR A 117 0.54 -3.75 -10.33
C TYR A 117 1.04 -3.37 -11.74
N ASP A 118 1.71 -2.22 -11.81
CA ASP A 118 2.40 -1.78 -13.01
C ASP A 118 3.41 -2.83 -13.50
N GLY A 119 3.53 -2.94 -14.81
CA GLY A 119 4.30 -3.99 -15.49
C GLY A 119 3.54 -5.30 -15.73
N ASN A 120 2.45 -5.60 -14.99
CA ASN A 120 1.72 -6.85 -15.20
C ASN A 120 1.06 -6.94 -16.60
N PRO A 121 0.33 -5.92 -17.09
CA PRO A 121 -0.21 -5.96 -18.45
C PRO A 121 0.89 -6.06 -19.53
N GLN A 122 2.03 -5.40 -19.33
CA GLN A 122 3.16 -5.43 -20.25
C GLN A 122 3.83 -6.81 -20.27
N LEU A 123 3.99 -7.46 -19.12
CA LEU A 123 4.48 -8.83 -19.01
C LEU A 123 3.54 -9.83 -19.70
N VAL A 124 2.23 -9.74 -19.41
CA VAL A 124 1.24 -10.62 -20.03
C VAL A 124 1.19 -10.39 -21.53
N LYS A 125 1.28 -9.14 -22.00
CA LYS A 125 1.40 -8.83 -23.41
C LYS A 125 2.66 -9.41 -24.04
N ALA A 126 3.81 -9.32 -23.38
CA ALA A 126 5.04 -9.94 -23.86
C ALA A 126 4.85 -11.45 -24.04
N LEU A 127 4.26 -12.15 -23.04
CA LEU A 127 3.95 -13.59 -23.12
C LEU A 127 3.00 -13.94 -24.26
N ILE A 128 2.01 -13.09 -24.56
CA ILE A 128 1.14 -13.25 -25.73
C ILE A 128 1.95 -13.10 -27.02
N ASP A 129 2.77 -12.05 -27.12
CA ASP A 129 3.54 -11.73 -28.32
C ASP A 129 4.59 -12.82 -28.63
N ILE A 130 5.14 -13.48 -27.61
CA ILE A 130 6.04 -14.63 -27.76
C ILE A 130 5.32 -15.98 -27.83
N GLY A 131 4.00 -16.00 -27.97
CA GLY A 131 3.23 -17.24 -28.22
C GLY A 131 3.07 -18.18 -27.02
N TRP A 132 3.38 -17.75 -25.81
CA TRP A 132 3.28 -18.58 -24.59
C TRP A 132 1.85 -18.83 -24.13
N LEU A 133 0.92 -17.93 -24.48
CA LEU A 133 -0.50 -18.08 -24.17
C LEU A 133 -1.32 -18.61 -25.35
N ASP A 134 -0.65 -19.07 -26.40
CA ASP A 134 -1.29 -19.80 -27.49
C ASP A 134 -1.80 -21.15 -26.95
N VAL A 135 -3.09 -21.43 -27.15
CA VAL A 135 -3.77 -22.64 -26.66
C VAL A 135 -3.89 -23.76 -27.69
N GLU A 136 -3.46 -23.54 -28.94
CA GLU A 136 -3.51 -24.55 -30.00
C GLU A 136 -2.62 -25.76 -29.67
N ALA A 137 -2.92 -26.93 -30.24
CA ALA A 137 -2.06 -28.09 -30.06
C ALA A 137 -0.71 -27.89 -30.78
N LYS A 138 0.40 -28.22 -30.10
CA LYS A 138 1.75 -28.16 -30.69
C LYS A 138 2.35 -29.55 -30.78
N ASP A 139 2.57 -30.04 -31.99
CA ASP A 139 3.14 -31.37 -32.25
C ASP A 139 4.56 -31.55 -31.67
N TRP A 140 5.28 -30.44 -31.50
CA TRP A 140 6.63 -30.43 -30.92
C TRP A 140 6.64 -30.40 -29.39
N LEU A 141 5.50 -30.18 -28.73
CA LEU A 141 5.39 -30.16 -27.27
C LEU A 141 5.15 -31.57 -26.75
N SER A 142 6.24 -32.33 -26.58
CA SER A 142 6.24 -33.74 -26.18
C SER A 142 6.89 -34.00 -24.82
N PRO A 143 6.60 -35.13 -24.14
CA PRO A 143 7.23 -35.46 -22.87
C PRO A 143 8.76 -35.50 -22.97
N GLY A 144 9.45 -34.81 -22.08
CA GLY A 144 10.92 -34.75 -22.04
C GLY A 144 11.54 -33.52 -22.71
N ILE A 145 10.74 -32.65 -23.34
CA ILE A 145 11.22 -31.35 -23.83
C ILE A 145 11.59 -30.41 -22.67
N THR A 146 12.68 -29.66 -22.83
CA THR A 146 13.15 -28.70 -21.82
C THR A 146 12.50 -27.33 -21.98
N TRP A 147 12.44 -26.54 -20.90
CA TRP A 147 11.99 -25.15 -20.95
C TRP A 147 12.77 -24.28 -21.94
N ALA A 148 14.06 -24.53 -22.11
CA ALA A 148 14.89 -23.80 -23.06
C ALA A 148 14.52 -24.11 -24.53
N GLN A 149 14.18 -25.37 -24.82
CA GLN A 149 13.71 -25.78 -26.15
C GLN A 149 12.29 -25.28 -26.42
N ILE A 150 11.43 -25.21 -25.40
CA ILE A 150 10.12 -24.57 -25.50
C ILE A 150 10.30 -23.09 -25.82
N GLN A 151 11.09 -22.37 -25.01
CA GLN A 151 11.36 -20.95 -25.20
C GLN A 151 11.89 -20.67 -26.60
N GLN A 152 12.91 -21.43 -27.06
CA GLN A 152 13.46 -21.32 -28.41
C GLN A 152 12.38 -21.41 -29.50
N ARG A 153 11.48 -22.40 -29.38
CA ARG A 153 10.43 -22.62 -30.38
C ARG A 153 9.34 -21.57 -30.32
N THR A 154 9.01 -21.07 -29.13
CA THR A 154 8.01 -19.99 -28.95
C THR A 154 8.52 -18.62 -29.42
N THR A 155 9.79 -18.31 -29.20
CA THR A 155 10.39 -17.00 -29.59
C THR A 155 11.03 -17.01 -30.97
N SER A 156 11.05 -18.16 -31.67
CA SER A 156 11.80 -18.38 -32.92
C SER A 156 13.30 -18.06 -32.78
N ALA A 157 13.87 -18.26 -31.60
CA ALA A 157 15.29 -18.03 -31.36
C ALA A 157 16.16 -19.01 -32.14
N SER A 158 17.36 -18.54 -32.53
CA SER A 158 18.34 -19.33 -33.28
C SER A 158 18.86 -20.55 -32.52
N SER A 159 18.87 -20.51 -31.17
CA SER A 159 19.26 -21.63 -30.32
C SER A 159 18.55 -21.63 -28.96
N SER A 160 18.69 -22.73 -28.20
CA SER A 160 18.21 -22.87 -26.81
C SER A 160 19.28 -22.50 -25.77
N SER A 161 20.37 -21.86 -26.18
CA SER A 161 21.42 -21.42 -25.27
C SER A 161 20.92 -20.27 -24.38
N GLU A 162 21.29 -20.28 -23.11
CA GLU A 162 20.89 -19.26 -22.11
C GLU A 162 21.21 -17.83 -22.56
N ARG A 163 22.30 -17.66 -23.31
CA ARG A 163 22.72 -16.37 -23.90
C ARG A 163 21.66 -15.79 -24.84
N ASP A 164 20.98 -16.64 -25.59
CA ASP A 164 19.98 -16.23 -26.57
C ASP A 164 18.58 -16.06 -25.94
N LEU A 165 18.41 -16.43 -24.65
CA LEU A 165 17.13 -16.41 -23.93
C LEU A 165 16.99 -15.25 -22.92
N LEU A 166 18.08 -14.71 -22.37
CA LEU A 166 18.09 -13.84 -21.17
C LEU A 166 17.82 -12.33 -21.39
N GLU A 167 17.42 -11.89 -22.57
CA GLU A 167 17.29 -10.46 -22.88
C GLU A 167 16.04 -9.74 -22.24
N THR A 168 15.34 -10.24 -21.18
CA THR A 168 14.00 -9.68 -20.73
C THR A 168 13.48 -9.87 -19.23
N ILE A 169 13.47 -8.80 -18.36
CA ILE A 169 12.50 -8.31 -17.24
C ILE A 169 12.43 -8.84 -15.72
N THR A 170 11.88 -8.03 -14.72
CA THR A 170 11.84 -7.98 -13.16
C THR A 170 10.44 -7.87 -12.36
N SER A 171 10.30 -7.97 -10.96
CA SER A 171 9.15 -7.47 -10.01
C SER A 171 9.24 -7.58 -8.38
N THR A 172 8.22 -7.15 -7.51
CA THR A 172 8.08 -6.99 -5.95
C THR A 172 6.65 -7.27 -5.22
N MET A 173 6.43 -7.36 -3.83
CA MET A 173 5.10 -7.35 -2.99
C MET A 173 5.08 -7.11 -1.37
N GLU A 174 3.91 -7.12 -0.59
CA GLU A 174 3.49 -6.56 0.81
C GLU A 174 2.46 -7.36 1.79
N LEU A 175 2.06 -6.95 3.08
CA LEU A 175 0.90 -7.45 4.01
C LEU A 175 0.56 -6.73 5.45
N LEU A 176 -0.63 -6.95 6.15
CA LEU A 176 -1.25 -6.32 7.44
C LEU A 176 -2.00 -7.25 8.52
N GLY A 177 -2.49 -6.78 9.74
CA GLY A 177 -3.10 -7.53 10.94
C GLY A 177 -4.25 -6.95 11.92
N ASP A 178 -4.49 -7.56 13.14
CA ASP A 178 -5.70 -7.89 14.06
C ASP A 178 -6.57 -6.84 14.90
N PRO A 179 -7.87 -7.12 15.25
CA PRO A 179 -8.86 -6.18 15.87
C PRO A 179 -9.33 -6.27 17.38
N SER A 180 -8.57 -6.76 18.39
CA SER A 180 -9.12 -6.99 19.77
C SER A 180 -8.64 -6.10 20.97
N GLY A 181 -8.00 -4.94 20.77
CA GLY A 181 -7.42 -4.13 21.87
C GLY A 181 -8.11 -2.79 22.22
N TYR A 182 -7.87 -2.26 23.44
CA TYR A 182 -8.16 -0.87 23.84
C TYR A 182 -6.84 -0.06 23.96
N SER A 183 -6.81 1.20 23.51
CA SER A 183 -5.57 2.02 23.52
C SER A 183 -5.45 2.98 24.72
N ALA A 184 -4.23 3.10 25.25
CA ALA A 184 -3.83 3.92 26.41
C ALA A 184 -3.61 5.43 26.08
N MET A 185 -4.29 5.99 25.08
CA MET A 185 -3.96 7.30 24.52
C MET A 185 -4.81 8.44 25.11
N SER A 186 -4.40 9.05 26.24
CA SER A 186 -5.07 10.28 26.69
C SER A 186 -4.26 11.30 27.52
N LYS A 187 -2.94 11.14 27.69
CA LYS A 187 -2.13 12.10 28.50
C LYS A 187 -0.71 12.38 28.00
N HIS A 188 -0.46 12.36 26.68
CA HIS A 188 0.85 12.77 26.16
C HIS A 188 0.85 14.27 25.79
N PRO A 189 1.85 15.07 26.22
CA PRO A 189 1.93 16.51 25.89
C PRO A 189 1.89 16.81 24.39
N ALA A 190 2.45 15.92 23.58
CA ALA A 190 2.44 16.03 22.12
C ALA A 190 1.01 15.98 21.51
N ILE A 191 0.05 15.37 22.21
CA ILE A 191 -1.32 15.13 21.76
C ILE A 191 -2.28 16.17 22.37
N ALA A 192 -1.92 16.81 23.48
CA ALA A 192 -2.79 17.65 24.30
C ALA A 192 -3.06 19.07 23.76
N LYS A 193 -2.95 19.29 22.43
CA LYS A 193 -3.19 20.59 21.81
C LYS A 193 -4.66 20.71 21.39
N PRO A 194 -5.39 21.78 21.76
CA PRO A 194 -6.76 21.99 21.30
C PRO A 194 -6.85 22.10 19.77
N GLY A 195 -7.93 21.56 19.21
CA GLY A 195 -8.19 21.52 17.77
C GLY A 195 -8.37 20.11 17.22
N VAL A 196 -8.55 20.06 15.91
CA VAL A 196 -8.60 18.82 15.12
C VAL A 196 -7.17 18.45 14.75
N VAL A 197 -6.72 17.27 15.18
CA VAL A 197 -5.33 16.81 15.04
C VAL A 197 -5.28 15.38 14.53
N ALA A 198 -4.19 15.06 13.82
CA ALA A 198 -3.85 13.73 13.32
C ALA A 198 -2.33 13.53 13.49
N PRO A 199 -1.82 12.28 13.53
CA PRO A 199 -0.41 12.00 13.77
C PRO A 199 0.44 12.28 12.54
N TYR A 200 0.66 13.57 12.24
CA TYR A 200 1.45 14.03 11.09
C TYR A 200 2.82 14.59 11.45
N THR A 201 3.14 14.67 12.74
CA THR A 201 4.44 15.15 13.21
C THR A 201 5.23 14.02 13.82
N SER A 202 6.55 14.04 13.65
CA SER A 202 7.46 13.07 14.26
C SER A 202 7.25 12.94 15.77
N GLU A 203 7.07 14.05 16.48
CA GLU A 203 6.83 14.08 17.93
C GLU A 203 5.56 13.30 18.33
N MET A 204 4.44 13.48 17.61
CA MET A 204 3.22 12.73 17.86
C MET A 204 3.37 11.28 17.44
N CYS A 205 3.97 11.04 16.28
CA CYS A 205 4.17 9.69 15.75
C CYS A 205 5.06 8.84 16.67
N ASP A 206 6.16 9.38 17.16
CA ASP A 206 7.07 8.68 18.07
C ASP A 206 6.37 8.34 19.40
N ALA A 207 5.67 9.30 20.00
CA ALA A 207 4.93 9.08 21.24
C ALA A 207 3.83 8.00 21.13
N LEU A 208 3.12 7.97 19.99
CA LEU A 208 2.11 6.94 19.71
C LEU A 208 2.76 5.59 19.41
N ARG A 209 3.81 5.58 18.59
CA ARG A 209 4.52 4.37 18.15
C ARG A 209 5.17 3.64 19.30
N GLU A 210 5.82 4.34 20.24
CA GLU A 210 6.38 3.74 21.46
C GLU A 210 5.32 2.97 22.27
N LYS A 211 4.10 3.50 22.36
CA LYS A 211 2.98 2.83 23.04
C LYS A 211 2.48 1.63 22.26
N VAL A 212 2.34 1.74 20.93
CA VAL A 212 1.88 0.65 20.07
C VAL A 212 2.91 -0.50 20.03
N GLU A 213 4.20 -0.18 19.95
CA GLU A 213 5.30 -1.15 20.00
C GLU A 213 5.38 -1.87 21.35
N ALA A 214 5.07 -1.18 22.47
CA ALA A 214 5.00 -1.79 23.79
C ALA A 214 3.89 -2.85 23.92
N GLU A 215 2.80 -2.73 23.14
CA GLU A 215 1.74 -3.74 23.01
C GLU A 215 2.11 -4.86 22.02
N GLY A 216 3.35 -4.88 21.51
CA GLY A 216 3.85 -5.90 20.58
C GLY A 216 3.50 -5.66 19.11
N ILE A 217 2.87 -4.53 18.77
CA ILE A 217 2.50 -4.18 17.40
C ILE A 217 3.63 -3.36 16.78
N LYS A 218 4.33 -3.94 15.79
CA LYS A 218 5.38 -3.22 15.07
C LYS A 218 5.48 -3.60 13.60
N LEU A 219 5.86 -2.64 12.77
CA LEU A 219 6.29 -2.93 11.40
C LEU A 219 7.76 -3.34 11.40
N VAL A 220 8.06 -4.43 10.69
CA VAL A 220 9.44 -4.91 10.54
C VAL A 220 10.05 -4.24 9.32
N GLU A 221 10.96 -3.31 9.56
CA GLU A 221 11.70 -2.65 8.49
C GLU A 221 12.80 -3.57 7.95
N ARG A 222 12.88 -3.68 6.62
CA ARG A 222 14.00 -4.33 5.94
C ARG A 222 14.52 -3.41 4.85
N VAL A 223 15.82 -3.15 4.90
CA VAL A 223 16.52 -2.51 3.78
C VAL A 223 16.78 -3.60 2.74
N ILE A 224 16.15 -3.49 1.58
CA ILE A 224 16.49 -4.31 0.43
C ILE A 224 17.70 -3.66 -0.24
N SER A 225 18.91 -4.06 0.17
CA SER A 225 20.12 -3.61 -0.51
C SER A 225 20.13 -4.17 -1.94
N ARG A 226 20.27 -3.30 -2.94
CA ARG A 226 20.74 -3.73 -4.26
C ARG A 226 22.23 -4.02 -4.15
N GLU A 227 22.60 -5.13 -3.51
CA GLU A 227 23.81 -5.81 -3.97
C GLU A 227 23.46 -6.34 -5.36
N ARG A 228 23.78 -5.57 -6.41
CA ARG A 228 23.98 -6.16 -7.72
C ARG A 228 25.22 -7.03 -7.56
N PRO A 229 25.15 -8.37 -7.68
CA PRO A 229 26.35 -9.13 -7.93
C PRO A 229 26.93 -8.54 -9.22
N SER A 230 28.13 -7.97 -9.17
CA SER A 230 28.82 -7.60 -10.38
C SER A 230 29.12 -8.89 -11.12
N LEU A 231 28.30 -9.24 -12.12
CA LEU A 231 28.56 -10.35 -13.04
C LEU A 231 29.87 -10.18 -13.85
N LEU A 232 30.63 -9.11 -13.60
CA LEU A 232 31.91 -8.80 -14.23
C LEU A 232 33.16 -9.12 -13.37
N SER A 233 33.04 -9.52 -12.10
CA SER A 233 34.23 -9.82 -11.27
C SER A 233 34.58 -11.31 -11.14
N GLN A 234 33.70 -12.23 -11.56
CA GLN A 234 33.97 -13.67 -11.50
C GLN A 234 34.46 -14.29 -12.82
N ALA A 235 34.60 -13.51 -13.90
CA ALA A 235 35.04 -14.02 -15.20
C ALA A 235 36.54 -13.83 -15.52
N SER A 236 37.37 -13.38 -14.56
CA SER A 236 38.80 -13.13 -14.79
C SER A 236 39.76 -14.15 -14.16
N ALA A 237 39.26 -15.08 -13.33
CA ALA A 237 40.10 -16.06 -12.65
C ALA A 237 39.80 -17.48 -13.15
N GLU A 238 40.20 -17.79 -14.39
CA GLU A 238 40.66 -19.12 -14.82
C GLU A 238 40.87 -19.17 -16.36
N ARG A 239 41.87 -18.43 -16.85
CA ARG A 239 42.59 -18.89 -18.05
C ARG A 239 43.73 -19.78 -17.57
N ARG A 240 43.54 -21.11 -17.61
CA ARG A 240 44.68 -22.05 -17.65
C ARG A 240 45.04 -22.35 -19.10
N PRO A 241 46.34 -22.34 -19.46
CA PRO A 241 46.77 -22.64 -20.82
C PRO A 241 46.83 -24.15 -21.05
N LYS A 242 46.32 -24.60 -22.18
CA LYS A 242 47.01 -25.48 -23.14
C LYS A 242 46.13 -25.69 -24.36
#